data_AF-A0AB73FCB8-F1
#
_entry.id   AF-A0AB73FCB8-F1
#
_cell.length_a   1.000
_cell.length_b   1.000
_cell.length_c   1.000
_cell.angle_alpha   90.00
_cell.angle_beta   90.00
_cell.angle_gamma   90.00
#
_symmetry.space_group_name_H-M   'P 1'
#
loop_
_entity.id
_entity.type
_entity.pdbx_description
1 polymer ?
#
loop_
_entity_poly.entity_id
_entity_poly.type
_entity_poly.pdbx_seq_one_letter_code
_entity_poly.pdbx_strand_id
1 'polypeptide(L)'
;MALRGKQQRFVDEYLIDRNATQAAIRAGYSAKTAYSIGEQNLKKLEVKKAIEEGEKELAERNKITQDKVLNRLWEMATADPNELMRYTRVNCRFCWGIDHNYQWTVGEFKRAIQHAHDTNAPEPKCEGGLDFDRLKAPNPDCPECRGEGVGYTYIADTTRVSDQAKLLYAGIKESQHGIEIKMNDQVAALIKAGQHIGMFKDRVELGNDPENPLTDPKAASTQLSLLAKLKKAKAKNKGEDDA
;
A
#
# COMPACT_ATOMS: atom_id res chain seq x y z
N MET A 1 23.33 7.47 -37.20
CA MET A 1 23.91 6.39 -38.04
C MET A 1 23.30 5.08 -37.58
N ALA A 2 22.95 4.15 -38.48
CA ALA A 2 22.37 2.88 -38.05
C ALA A 2 23.38 2.06 -37.23
N LEU A 3 23.01 1.64 -36.02
CA LEU A 3 23.80 0.70 -35.21
C LEU A 3 23.96 -0.60 -36.00
N ARG A 4 25.18 -1.14 -36.08
CA ARG A 4 25.46 -2.40 -36.80
C ARG A 4 26.30 -3.35 -35.95
N GLY A 5 26.01 -4.63 -36.04
CA GLY A 5 26.79 -5.70 -35.41
C GLY A 5 26.61 -5.79 -33.90
N LYS A 6 27.70 -5.82 -33.14
CA LYS A 6 27.69 -6.11 -31.69
C LYS A 6 26.92 -5.08 -30.87
N GLN A 7 26.83 -3.82 -31.32
CA GLN A 7 26.08 -2.78 -30.61
C GLN A 7 24.57 -2.96 -30.75
N GLN A 8 24.09 -3.45 -31.90
CA GLN A 8 22.66 -3.73 -32.08
C GLN A 8 22.25 -4.93 -31.22
N ARG A 9 23.03 -6.02 -31.26
CA ARG A 9 22.83 -7.16 -30.36
C ARG A 9 22.87 -6.77 -28.88
N PHE A 10 23.72 -5.81 -28.51
CA PHE A 10 23.76 -5.28 -27.15
C PHE A 10 22.44 -4.61 -26.77
N VAL A 11 21.86 -3.79 -27.66
CA VAL A 11 20.55 -3.16 -27.43
C VAL A 11 19.48 -4.23 -27.29
N ASP A 12 19.41 -5.19 -28.22
CA ASP A 12 18.40 -6.26 -28.20
C ASP A 12 18.43 -7.06 -26.88
N GLU A 13 19.63 -7.46 -26.43
CA GLU A 13 19.81 -8.20 -25.18
C GLU A 13 19.54 -7.33 -23.95
N TYR A 14 19.91 -6.04 -23.99
CA TYR A 14 19.66 -5.12 -22.88
C TYR A 14 18.17 -4.85 -22.68
N LEU A 15 17.39 -4.82 -23.76
CA LEU A 15 15.93 -4.65 -23.69
C LEU A 15 15.23 -5.83 -22.99
N ILE A 16 15.87 -7.00 -22.90
CA ILE A 16 15.32 -8.20 -22.26
C ILE A 16 15.45 -8.13 -20.73
N ASP A 17 16.67 -7.90 -20.21
CA ASP A 17 16.97 -8.05 -18.77
C ASP A 17 17.47 -6.78 -18.08
N ARG A 18 17.63 -5.68 -18.82
CA ARG A 18 18.15 -4.39 -18.31
C ARG A 18 19.50 -4.49 -17.62
N ASN A 19 20.28 -5.53 -17.93
CA ASN A 19 21.59 -5.76 -17.34
C ASN A 19 22.69 -5.52 -18.38
N ALA A 20 23.39 -4.40 -18.24
CA ALA A 20 24.43 -3.99 -19.19
C ALA A 20 25.58 -5.00 -19.32
N THR A 21 25.98 -5.63 -18.21
CA THR A 21 27.07 -6.62 -18.20
C THR A 21 26.66 -7.90 -18.92
N GLN A 22 25.47 -8.41 -18.64
CA GLN A 22 24.95 -9.63 -19.28
C GLN A 22 24.63 -9.41 -20.75
N ALA A 23 24.05 -8.25 -21.10
CA ALA A 23 23.82 -7.85 -22.48
C ALA A 23 25.13 -7.78 -23.28
N ALA A 24 26.21 -7.26 -22.70
CA ALA A 24 27.52 -7.24 -23.35
C ALA A 24 28.09 -8.64 -23.61
N ILE A 25 27.95 -9.57 -22.66
CA ILE A 25 28.41 -10.96 -22.83
C ILE A 25 27.64 -11.62 -24.00
N ARG A 26 26.31 -11.54 -24.01
CA ARG A 26 25.47 -12.16 -25.05
C ARG A 26 25.63 -11.51 -26.43
N ALA A 27 25.92 -10.20 -26.46
CA ALA A 27 26.26 -9.48 -27.68
C ALA A 27 27.63 -9.90 -28.28
N GLY A 28 28.42 -10.71 -27.57
CA GLY A 28 29.70 -11.25 -28.05
C GLY A 28 30.90 -10.36 -27.72
N TYR A 29 30.82 -9.57 -26.65
CA TYR A 29 31.99 -8.92 -26.05
C TYR A 29 32.73 -9.87 -25.09
N SER A 30 34.01 -9.58 -24.83
CA SER A 30 34.81 -10.39 -23.90
C SER A 30 34.21 -10.34 -22.50
N ALA A 31 34.01 -11.52 -21.90
CA ALA A 31 33.50 -11.63 -20.53
C ALA A 31 34.37 -10.88 -19.51
N LYS A 32 35.68 -10.79 -19.75
CA LYS A 32 36.62 -10.08 -18.87
C LYS A 32 36.42 -8.56 -18.86
N THR A 33 35.86 -7.99 -19.92
CA THR A 33 35.68 -6.53 -20.08
C THR A 33 34.22 -6.12 -20.27
N ALA A 34 33.29 -7.07 -20.15
CA ALA A 34 31.86 -6.85 -20.38
C ALA A 34 31.26 -5.76 -19.49
N TYR A 35 31.70 -5.66 -18.23
CA TYR A 35 31.27 -4.61 -17.30
C TYR A 35 31.59 -3.21 -17.84
N SER A 36 32.86 -2.94 -18.15
CA SER A 36 33.30 -1.63 -18.65
C SER A 36 32.71 -1.30 -20.01
N ILE A 37 32.59 -2.30 -20.90
CA ILE A 37 32.02 -2.11 -22.24
C ILE A 37 30.51 -1.83 -22.16
N GLY A 38 29.78 -2.49 -21.26
CA GLY A 38 28.37 -2.26 -21.03
C GLY A 38 28.10 -0.81 -20.61
N GLU A 39 28.84 -0.30 -19.63
CA GLU A 39 28.73 1.09 -19.16
C GLU A 39 29.08 2.09 -20.27
N GLN A 40 30.15 1.83 -21.03
CA GLN A 40 30.54 2.67 -22.16
C GLN A 40 29.48 2.69 -23.27
N ASN A 41 28.83 1.55 -23.54
CA ASN A 41 27.77 1.49 -24.54
C ASN A 41 26.54 2.28 -24.10
N LEU A 42 26.15 2.25 -22.82
CA LEU A 42 25.03 3.06 -22.31
C LEU A 42 25.28 4.58 -22.41
N LYS A 43 26.53 5.02 -22.32
CA LYS A 43 26.92 6.44 -22.47
C LYS A 43 26.90 6.94 -23.91
N LYS A 44 26.92 6.07 -24.92
CA LYS A 44 26.92 6.46 -26.33
C LYS A 44 25.53 6.93 -26.75
N LEU A 45 25.47 8.13 -27.34
CA LEU A 45 24.21 8.77 -27.76
C LEU A 45 23.37 7.89 -28.71
N GLU A 46 24.00 7.22 -29.68
CA GLU A 46 23.31 6.36 -30.65
C GLU A 46 22.69 5.12 -29.99
N VAL A 47 23.38 4.53 -29.00
CA VAL A 47 22.88 3.35 -28.26
C VAL A 47 21.74 3.76 -27.33
N LYS A 48 21.86 4.91 -26.66
CA LYS A 48 20.79 5.46 -25.81
C LYS A 48 19.51 5.71 -26.61
N LYS A 49 19.63 6.35 -27.78
CA LYS A 49 18.48 6.57 -28.69
C LYS A 49 17.83 5.27 -29.14
N ALA A 50 18.62 4.25 -29.49
CA ALA A 50 18.08 2.96 -29.89
C ALA A 50 17.41 2.19 -28.75
N ILE A 51 17.90 2.32 -27.51
CA ILE A 51 17.23 1.77 -26.32
C ILE A 51 15.90 2.49 -26.10
N GLU A 52 15.87 3.82 -26.18
CA GLU A 52 14.63 4.61 -26.05
C GLU A 52 13.60 4.25 -27.14
N GLU A 53 14.04 4.02 -28.37
CA GLU A 53 13.18 3.59 -29.48
C GLU A 53 12.67 2.16 -29.30
N GLY A 54 13.55 1.21 -28.95
CA GLY A 54 13.14 -0.17 -28.64
C GLY A 54 12.24 -0.27 -27.41
N GLU A 55 12.42 0.60 -26.41
CA GLU A 55 11.50 0.74 -25.28
C GLU A 55 10.12 1.19 -25.71
N LYS A 56 10.04 2.16 -26.63
CA LYS A 56 8.77 2.60 -27.21
C LYS A 56 8.10 1.48 -28.00
N GLU A 57 8.83 0.77 -28.87
CA GLU A 57 8.29 -0.35 -29.64
C GLU A 57 7.79 -1.49 -28.74
N LEU A 58 8.52 -1.81 -27.65
CA LEU A 58 8.08 -2.80 -26.67
C LEU A 58 6.83 -2.34 -25.91
N ALA A 59 6.77 -1.06 -25.54
CA ALA A 59 5.60 -0.48 -24.89
C ALA A 59 4.37 -0.51 -25.81
N GLU A 60 4.55 -0.21 -27.10
CA GLU A 60 3.51 -0.31 -28.13
C GLU A 60 3.06 -1.76 -28.35
N ARG A 61 4.00 -2.69 -28.50
CA ARG A 61 3.72 -4.13 -28.70
C ARG A 61 2.97 -4.74 -27.51
N ASN A 62 3.42 -4.46 -26.30
CA ASN A 62 2.78 -4.96 -25.07
C ASN A 62 1.53 -4.15 -24.70
N LYS A 63 1.28 -3.02 -25.37
CA LYS A 63 0.23 -2.04 -25.05
C LYS A 63 0.29 -1.58 -23.59
N ILE A 64 1.46 -1.58 -22.95
CA ILE A 64 1.65 -1.11 -21.57
C ILE A 64 2.20 0.31 -21.68
N THR A 65 1.31 1.30 -21.65
CA THR A 65 1.68 2.71 -21.61
C THR A 65 1.93 3.16 -20.18
N GLN A 66 2.68 4.25 -20.02
CA GLN A 66 2.85 4.90 -18.71
C GLN A 66 1.50 5.23 -18.06
N ASP A 67 0.54 5.74 -18.85
CA ASP A 67 -0.82 6.01 -18.39
C ASP A 67 -1.52 4.77 -17.83
N LYS A 68 -1.33 3.60 -18.44
CA LYS A 68 -1.92 2.35 -17.93
C LYS A 68 -1.31 1.92 -16.61
N VAL A 69 0.01 2.06 -16.45
CA VAL A 69 0.68 1.75 -15.19
C VAL A 69 0.22 2.72 -14.09
N LEU A 70 0.12 4.02 -14.42
CA LEU A 70 -0.33 5.04 -13.49
C LEU A 70 -1.78 4.80 -13.08
N ASN A 71 -2.68 4.53 -14.03
CA ASN A 71 -4.08 4.20 -13.75
C ASN A 71 -4.18 2.96 -12.86
N ARG A 72 -3.36 1.93 -13.10
CA ARG A 72 -3.35 0.72 -12.27
C ARG A 72 -2.88 0.98 -10.84
N LEU A 73 -1.83 1.80 -10.68
CA LEU A 73 -1.35 2.21 -9.36
C LEU A 73 -2.39 3.06 -8.62
N TRP A 74 -3.07 3.95 -9.35
CA TRP A 74 -4.14 4.79 -8.80
C TRP A 74 -5.36 3.99 -8.38
N GLU A 75 -5.83 3.05 -9.21
CA GLU A 75 -6.93 2.12 -8.88
C GLU A 75 -6.62 1.36 -7.59
N MET A 76 -5.42 0.80 -7.46
CA MET A 76 -5.00 0.08 -6.26
C MET A 76 -4.90 1.01 -5.04
N ALA A 77 -4.34 2.21 -5.21
CA ALA A 77 -4.19 3.18 -4.13
C ALA A 77 -5.53 3.72 -3.60
N THR A 78 -6.56 3.77 -4.44
CA THR A 78 -7.90 4.31 -4.10
C THR A 78 -8.96 3.23 -3.88
N ALA A 79 -8.60 1.95 -3.97
CA ALA A 79 -9.51 0.84 -3.70
C ALA A 79 -10.06 0.91 -2.27
N ASP A 80 -11.36 0.63 -2.07
CA ASP A 80 -11.95 0.55 -0.74
C ASP A 80 -11.67 -0.82 -0.09
N PRO A 81 -10.91 -0.87 1.02
CA PRO A 81 -10.65 -2.13 1.73
C PRO A 81 -11.93 -2.77 2.30
N ASN A 82 -12.99 -1.99 2.54
CA ASN A 82 -14.24 -2.49 3.09
C ASN A 82 -15.01 -3.41 2.13
N GLU A 83 -14.69 -3.38 0.84
CA GLU A 83 -15.20 -4.36 -0.13
C GLU A 83 -14.64 -5.76 0.13
N LEU A 84 -13.41 -5.88 0.66
CA LEU A 84 -12.77 -7.17 0.95
C LEU A 84 -13.11 -7.67 2.35
N MET A 85 -12.93 -6.80 3.35
CA MET A 85 -13.28 -7.09 4.74
C MET A 85 -13.94 -5.87 5.36
N ARG A 86 -15.03 -6.07 6.10
CA ARG A 86 -15.58 -5.01 6.93
C ARG A 86 -15.99 -5.55 8.28
N TYR A 87 -15.82 -4.71 9.29
CA TYR A 87 -16.41 -4.92 10.59
C TYR A 87 -17.74 -4.18 10.62
N THR A 88 -18.85 -4.93 10.62
CA THR A 88 -20.20 -4.36 10.65
C THR A 88 -20.86 -4.62 12.00
N ARG A 89 -21.74 -3.72 12.42
CA ARG A 89 -22.62 -3.95 13.56
C ARG A 89 -23.94 -4.50 13.05
N VAL A 90 -24.34 -5.64 13.59
CA VAL A 90 -25.60 -6.33 13.28
C VAL A 90 -26.50 -6.34 14.50
N ASN A 91 -27.79 -6.59 14.32
CA ASN A 91 -28.69 -6.77 15.46
C ASN A 91 -28.26 -7.97 16.34
N CYS A 92 -28.45 -7.83 17.65
CA CYS A 92 -28.31 -8.97 18.56
C CYS A 92 -29.53 -9.91 18.43
N ARG A 93 -29.44 -11.10 19.03
CA ARG A 93 -30.49 -12.12 18.99
C ARG A 93 -31.79 -11.73 19.67
N PHE A 94 -31.80 -10.64 20.43
CA PHE A 94 -32.94 -10.16 21.21
C PHE A 94 -33.52 -8.84 20.65
N CYS A 95 -32.87 -8.24 19.65
CA CYS A 95 -33.23 -6.91 19.15
C CYS A 95 -34.68 -6.81 18.69
N TRP A 96 -35.11 -7.77 17.88
CA TRP A 96 -36.41 -7.72 17.21
C TRP A 96 -37.34 -8.85 17.66
N GLY A 97 -36.98 -9.56 18.73
CA GLY A 97 -37.80 -10.63 19.28
C GLY A 97 -39.04 -10.07 19.97
N ILE A 98 -40.10 -10.87 20.00
CA ILE A 98 -41.31 -10.53 20.75
C ILE A 98 -40.92 -10.36 22.21
N ASP A 99 -41.23 -9.19 22.79
CA ASP A 99 -40.82 -8.76 24.13
C ASP A 99 -39.30 -8.87 24.38
N HIS A 100 -38.49 -8.70 23.35
CA HIS A 100 -37.04 -8.88 23.38
C HIS A 100 -36.57 -10.27 23.82
N ASN A 101 -37.38 -11.31 23.60
CA ASN A 101 -36.94 -12.69 23.79
C ASN A 101 -35.99 -13.15 22.66
N TYR A 102 -35.26 -14.25 22.91
CA TYR A 102 -34.29 -14.79 21.97
C TYR A 102 -34.94 -15.23 20.65
N GLN A 103 -34.45 -14.69 19.54
CA GLN A 103 -34.88 -15.03 18.18
C GLN A 103 -34.04 -16.14 17.58
N TRP A 104 -34.72 -17.12 17.00
CA TRP A 104 -34.10 -18.21 16.26
C TRP A 104 -34.24 -17.98 14.76
N THR A 105 -33.41 -18.66 13.97
CA THR A 105 -33.82 -19.03 12.61
C THR A 105 -34.54 -20.37 12.65
N VAL A 106 -35.44 -20.62 11.71
CA VAL A 106 -36.14 -21.92 11.58
C VAL A 106 -35.16 -23.11 11.59
N GLY A 107 -34.04 -22.98 10.87
CA GLY A 107 -33.04 -24.04 10.78
C GLY A 107 -32.29 -24.28 12.09
N GLU A 108 -31.93 -23.20 12.81
CA GLU A 108 -31.29 -23.32 14.13
C GLU A 108 -32.23 -23.94 15.15
N PHE A 109 -33.49 -23.51 15.18
CA PHE A 109 -34.48 -24.03 16.13
C PHE A 109 -34.72 -25.52 15.94
N LYS A 110 -34.89 -25.99 14.69
CA LYS A 110 -35.03 -27.42 14.37
C LYS A 110 -33.83 -28.24 14.84
N ARG A 111 -32.60 -27.75 14.62
CA ARG A 111 -31.38 -28.42 15.11
C ARG A 111 -31.32 -28.45 16.64
N ALA A 112 -31.74 -27.38 17.30
CA ALA A 112 -31.77 -27.30 18.74
C ALA A 112 -32.80 -28.26 19.37
N ILE A 113 -33.99 -28.42 18.76
CA ILE A 113 -34.97 -29.43 19.17
C ILE A 113 -34.39 -30.84 19.00
N GLN A 114 -33.83 -31.15 17.83
CA GLN A 114 -33.22 -32.46 17.59
C GLN A 114 -32.13 -32.76 18.62
N HIS A 115 -31.25 -31.80 18.87
CA HIS A 115 -30.20 -31.93 19.87
C HIS A 115 -30.76 -32.15 21.28
N ALA A 116 -31.85 -31.46 21.65
CA ALA A 116 -32.52 -31.66 22.93
C ALA A 116 -33.08 -33.08 23.06
N HIS A 117 -33.68 -33.64 22.00
CA HIS A 117 -34.10 -35.03 21.97
C HIS A 117 -32.92 -36.00 22.09
N ASP A 118 -31.85 -35.79 21.31
CA ASP A 118 -30.68 -36.67 21.30
C ASP A 118 -29.94 -36.70 22.65
N THR A 119 -29.93 -35.58 23.36
CA THR A 119 -29.27 -35.41 24.67
C THR A 119 -30.23 -35.55 25.85
N ASN A 120 -31.50 -35.79 25.59
CA ASN A 120 -32.57 -35.85 26.59
C ASN A 120 -32.65 -34.58 27.47
N ALA A 121 -32.32 -33.43 26.88
CA ALA A 121 -32.38 -32.11 27.49
C ALA A 121 -33.74 -31.45 27.27
N PRO A 122 -34.11 -30.41 28.04
CA PRO A 122 -35.34 -29.66 27.83
C PRO A 122 -35.39 -29.02 26.44
N GLU A 123 -36.57 -29.08 25.81
CA GLU A 123 -36.75 -28.46 24.50
C GLU A 123 -36.56 -26.93 24.56
N PRO A 124 -35.89 -26.35 23.56
CA PRO A 124 -35.70 -24.91 23.48
C PRO A 124 -37.03 -24.20 23.24
N LYS A 125 -37.18 -23.01 23.83
CA LYS A 125 -38.36 -22.16 23.63
C LYS A 125 -38.19 -21.19 22.47
N CYS A 126 -39.28 -20.89 21.77
CA CYS A 126 -39.31 -19.95 20.64
C CYS A 126 -40.08 -18.65 20.94
N GLU A 127 -40.16 -18.22 22.20
CA GLU A 127 -40.91 -17.04 22.64
C GLU A 127 -40.55 -15.76 21.85
N GLY A 128 -39.29 -15.62 21.40
CA GLY A 128 -38.83 -14.48 20.60
C GLY A 128 -39.11 -14.58 19.09
N GLY A 129 -39.56 -15.72 18.58
CA GLY A 129 -39.83 -15.94 17.15
C GLY A 129 -38.74 -16.72 16.38
N LEU A 130 -39.03 -17.00 15.10
CA LEU A 130 -38.21 -17.83 14.19
C LEU A 130 -37.68 -17.07 12.95
N ASP A 131 -37.87 -15.77 12.92
CA ASP A 131 -37.60 -14.85 11.80
C ASP A 131 -36.33 -14.02 12.00
N PHE A 132 -35.33 -14.56 12.74
CA PHE A 132 -34.08 -13.83 12.97
C PHE A 132 -33.36 -13.52 11.65
N ASP A 133 -33.32 -12.23 11.32
CA ASP A 133 -32.47 -11.68 10.26
C ASP A 133 -31.30 -10.92 10.89
N ARG A 134 -30.08 -11.41 10.63
CA ARG A 134 -28.83 -10.80 11.12
C ARG A 134 -28.53 -9.48 10.41
N LEU A 135 -28.97 -9.29 9.18
CA LEU A 135 -28.62 -8.10 8.40
C LEU A 135 -29.51 -6.90 8.75
N LYS A 136 -30.56 -7.12 9.55
CA LYS A 136 -31.40 -6.04 10.04
C LYS A 136 -30.60 -5.13 10.97
N ALA A 137 -30.87 -3.82 10.86
CA ALA A 137 -30.23 -2.83 11.72
C ALA A 137 -30.49 -3.16 13.21
N PRO A 138 -29.54 -2.88 14.11
CA PRO A 138 -29.77 -2.98 15.55
C PRO A 138 -31.01 -2.19 15.98
N ASN A 139 -31.81 -2.75 16.88
CA ASN A 139 -32.96 -2.05 17.44
C ASN A 139 -32.45 -1.03 18.49
N PRO A 140 -32.69 0.28 18.30
CA PRO A 140 -32.27 1.33 19.25
C PRO A 140 -32.75 1.08 20.67
N ASP A 141 -33.95 0.51 20.81
CA ASP A 141 -34.61 0.30 22.10
C ASP A 141 -34.29 -1.08 22.72
N CYS A 142 -33.37 -1.84 22.13
CA CYS A 142 -33.04 -3.18 22.63
C CYS A 142 -32.43 -3.09 24.04
N PRO A 143 -32.99 -3.77 25.06
CA PRO A 143 -32.46 -3.74 26.42
C PRO A 143 -31.09 -4.44 26.54
N GLU A 144 -30.83 -5.43 25.67
CA GLU A 144 -29.60 -6.24 25.68
C GLU A 144 -28.42 -5.48 25.08
N CYS A 145 -28.54 -5.00 23.84
CA CYS A 145 -27.44 -4.32 23.15
C CYS A 145 -27.55 -2.79 23.16
N ARG A 146 -28.66 -2.21 23.66
CA ARG A 146 -28.89 -0.76 23.75
C ARG A 146 -28.69 -0.02 22.44
N GLY A 147 -29.14 -0.61 21.33
CA GLY A 147 -28.96 -0.04 19.99
C GLY A 147 -27.58 -0.23 19.34
N GLU A 148 -26.56 -0.70 20.09
CA GLU A 148 -25.20 -0.85 19.54
C GLU A 148 -25.03 -2.09 18.66
N GLY A 149 -25.87 -3.10 18.88
CA GLY A 149 -25.76 -4.39 18.19
C GLY A 149 -24.50 -5.18 18.53
N VAL A 150 -24.20 -6.18 17.70
CA VAL A 150 -23.08 -7.10 17.86
C VAL A 150 -22.10 -6.93 16.70
N GLY A 151 -20.81 -6.96 17.01
CA GLY A 151 -19.76 -6.93 16.00
C GLY A 151 -19.74 -8.19 15.14
N TYR A 152 -19.71 -8.01 13.82
CA TYR A 152 -19.60 -9.10 12.87
C TYR A 152 -18.54 -8.77 11.82
N THR A 153 -17.55 -9.65 11.74
CA THR A 153 -16.55 -9.58 10.67
C THR A 153 -17.14 -10.21 9.42
N TYR A 154 -17.31 -9.39 8.39
CA TYR A 154 -17.69 -9.85 7.06
C TYR A 154 -16.45 -9.95 6.19
N ILE A 155 -16.25 -11.13 5.61
CA ILE A 155 -15.24 -11.40 4.59
C ILE A 155 -15.98 -11.63 3.28
N ALA A 156 -15.67 -10.85 2.26
CA ALA A 156 -16.31 -10.96 0.96
C ALA A 156 -15.85 -12.21 0.20
N ASP A 157 -16.71 -12.71 -0.69
CA ASP A 157 -16.29 -13.63 -1.74
C ASP A 157 -15.41 -12.86 -2.74
N THR A 158 -14.10 -13.10 -2.69
CA THR A 158 -13.10 -12.39 -3.50
C THR A 158 -13.25 -12.65 -5.00
N THR A 159 -14.06 -13.64 -5.40
CA THR A 159 -14.40 -13.86 -6.82
C THR A 159 -15.50 -12.90 -7.32
N ARG A 160 -16.21 -12.23 -6.40
CA ARG A 160 -17.39 -11.38 -6.67
C ARG A 160 -17.21 -9.90 -6.31
N VAL A 161 -16.02 -9.49 -5.87
CA VAL A 161 -15.72 -8.08 -5.59
C VAL A 161 -15.40 -7.29 -6.87
N SER A 162 -15.35 -5.97 -6.77
CA SER A 162 -14.99 -5.11 -7.91
C SER A 162 -13.59 -5.40 -8.42
N ASP A 163 -13.31 -5.06 -9.69
CA ASP A 163 -11.96 -5.24 -10.25
C ASP A 163 -10.89 -4.40 -9.53
N GLN A 164 -11.31 -3.28 -8.92
CA GLN A 164 -10.47 -2.43 -8.08
C GLN A 164 -10.16 -3.08 -6.72
N ALA A 165 -11.12 -3.77 -6.10
CA ALA A 165 -10.88 -4.56 -4.89
C ALA A 165 -10.03 -5.82 -5.17
N LYS A 166 -10.21 -6.47 -6.33
CA LYS A 166 -9.35 -7.60 -6.76
C LYS A 166 -7.89 -7.18 -6.88
N LEU A 167 -7.65 -5.94 -7.30
CA LEU A 167 -6.34 -5.33 -7.37
C LEU A 167 -5.66 -5.21 -6.00
N LEU A 168 -6.45 -4.87 -4.98
CA LEU A 168 -6.00 -4.71 -3.61
C LEU A 168 -5.73 -6.07 -2.95
N TYR A 169 -6.44 -7.12 -3.36
CA TYR A 169 -6.28 -8.47 -2.81
C TYR A 169 -4.91 -9.08 -3.15
N ALA A 170 -4.15 -9.47 -2.11
CA ALA A 170 -2.84 -10.11 -2.25
C ALA A 170 -2.85 -11.60 -1.86
N GLY A 171 -3.88 -12.07 -1.15
CA GLY A 171 -4.03 -13.46 -0.75
C GLY A 171 -4.69 -13.63 0.61
N ILE A 172 -4.74 -14.88 1.07
CA ILE A 172 -5.26 -15.25 2.40
C ILE A 172 -4.20 -16.08 3.13
N LYS A 173 -4.12 -15.91 4.45
CA LYS A 173 -3.40 -16.78 5.37
C LYS A 173 -4.39 -17.37 6.37
N GLU A 174 -4.54 -18.68 6.32
CA GLU A 174 -5.37 -19.43 7.26
C GLU A 174 -4.53 -19.89 8.45
N SER A 175 -5.06 -19.72 9.66
CA SER A 175 -4.45 -20.15 10.91
C SER A 175 -5.49 -20.80 11.80
N GLN A 176 -5.04 -21.46 12.88
CA GLN A 176 -5.94 -22.01 13.90
C GLN A 176 -6.82 -20.94 14.58
N HIS A 177 -6.41 -19.66 14.52
CA HIS A 177 -7.11 -18.53 15.13
C HIS A 177 -8.01 -17.77 14.16
N GLY A 178 -8.05 -18.17 12.88
CA GLY A 178 -8.88 -17.56 11.86
C GLY A 178 -8.13 -17.20 10.58
N ILE A 179 -8.81 -16.38 9.78
CA ILE A 179 -8.42 -16.00 8.41
C ILE A 179 -7.85 -14.58 8.43
N GLU A 180 -6.65 -14.41 7.90
CA GLU A 180 -6.02 -13.11 7.66
C GLU A 180 -6.02 -12.82 6.16
N ILE A 181 -6.71 -11.77 5.71
CA ILE A 181 -6.65 -11.33 4.31
C ILE A 181 -5.45 -10.41 4.14
N LYS A 182 -4.59 -10.74 3.20
CA LYS A 182 -3.46 -9.90 2.80
C LYS A 182 -3.87 -8.96 1.70
N MET A 183 -3.43 -7.71 1.82
CA MET A 183 -3.68 -6.66 0.84
C MET A 183 -2.36 -6.08 0.32
N ASN A 184 -2.39 -5.58 -0.91
CA ASN A 184 -1.31 -4.81 -1.47
C ASN A 184 -1.20 -3.44 -0.76
N ASP A 185 0.01 -2.92 -0.66
CA ASP A 185 0.28 -1.65 0.02
C ASP A 185 -0.18 -0.45 -0.83
N GLN A 186 -1.30 0.15 -0.43
CA GLN A 186 -1.90 1.31 -1.10
C GLN A 186 -1.03 2.57 -0.97
N VAL A 187 -0.31 2.73 0.13
CA VAL A 187 0.58 3.88 0.36
C VAL A 187 1.78 3.77 -0.56
N ALA A 188 2.38 2.58 -0.66
CA ALA A 188 3.47 2.34 -1.60
C ALA A 188 3.02 2.53 -3.06
N ALA A 189 1.80 2.12 -3.41
CA ALA A 189 1.24 2.36 -4.74
C ALA A 189 1.09 3.88 -5.03
N LEU A 190 0.58 4.64 -4.05
CA LEU A 190 0.41 6.09 -4.16
C LEU A 190 1.74 6.83 -4.27
N ILE A 191 2.76 6.45 -3.47
CA ILE A 191 4.11 7.05 -3.55
C ILE A 191 4.70 6.82 -4.94
N LYS A 192 4.60 5.60 -5.48
CA LYS A 192 5.11 5.29 -6.83
C LYS A 192 4.39 6.08 -7.91
N ALA A 193 3.07 6.27 -7.78
CA ALA A 193 2.31 7.13 -8.66
C ALA A 193 2.80 8.58 -8.58
N GLY A 194 2.98 9.11 -7.36
CA GLY A 194 3.50 10.45 -7.10
C GLY A 194 4.92 10.68 -7.64
N GLN A 195 5.80 9.69 -7.53
CA GLN A 195 7.16 9.73 -8.09
C GLN A 195 7.11 9.81 -9.61
N HIS A 196 6.21 9.06 -10.24
CA HIS A 196 6.06 9.06 -11.69
C HIS A 196 5.61 10.43 -12.25
N ILE A 197 4.71 11.11 -11.54
CA ILE A 197 4.25 12.46 -11.91
C ILE A 197 5.19 13.59 -11.44
N GLY A 198 6.32 13.25 -10.82
CA GLY A 198 7.33 14.21 -10.37
C GLY A 198 6.95 15.02 -9.12
N MET A 199 5.98 14.56 -8.32
CA MET A 199 5.61 15.18 -7.04
C MET A 199 6.73 15.08 -6.00
N PHE A 200 7.53 14.01 -6.06
CA PHE A 200 8.66 13.78 -5.17
C PHE A 200 9.96 14.02 -5.94
N LYS A 201 10.81 14.92 -5.44
CA LYS A 201 12.17 15.12 -5.95
C LYS A 201 13.15 14.42 -5.02
N ASP A 202 13.94 13.49 -5.55
CA ASP A 202 15.00 12.80 -4.78
C ASP A 202 16.10 13.75 -4.30
N ARG A 203 16.22 14.92 -4.96
CA ARG A 203 17.15 15.99 -4.60
C ARG A 203 16.41 17.31 -4.57
N VAL A 204 16.26 17.87 -3.37
CA VAL A 204 15.90 19.28 -3.19
C VAL A 204 17.15 20.08 -3.55
N GLU A 205 17.17 20.69 -4.72
CA GLU A 205 18.17 21.72 -5.02
C GLU A 205 17.83 22.94 -4.15
N LEU A 206 18.53 23.07 -3.02
CA LEU A 206 18.55 24.33 -2.30
C LEU A 206 19.26 25.31 -3.23
N GLY A 207 18.50 26.21 -3.86
CA GLY A 207 19.09 27.34 -4.57
C GLY A 207 20.04 28.08 -3.62
N ASN A 208 21.07 28.72 -4.18
CA ASN A 208 21.96 29.63 -3.44
C ASN A 208 21.20 30.90 -3.03
N ASP A 209 20.12 30.74 -2.30
CA ASP A 209 19.36 31.80 -1.69
C ASP A 209 20.05 32.14 -0.35
N PRO A 210 20.64 33.35 -0.23
CA PRO A 210 21.31 33.78 0.99
C PRO A 210 20.36 33.94 2.19
N GLU A 211 19.05 33.91 1.99
CA GLU A 211 18.05 33.93 3.09
C GLU A 211 17.60 32.53 3.53
N ASN A 212 18.02 31.47 2.83
CA ASN A 212 17.65 30.11 3.19
C ASN A 212 18.45 29.62 4.41
N PRO A 213 17.80 29.33 5.57
CA PRO A 213 18.50 28.93 6.79
C PRO A 213 19.25 27.59 6.69
N LEU A 214 19.02 26.82 5.61
CA LEU A 214 19.56 25.47 5.40
C LEU A 214 20.75 25.42 4.42
N THR A 215 21.15 26.53 3.79
CA THR A 215 22.13 26.53 2.69
C THR A 215 23.59 26.70 3.10
N ASP A 216 23.91 27.12 4.33
CA ASP A 216 25.31 27.22 4.78
C ASP A 216 25.54 26.72 6.23
N PRO A 217 25.88 25.42 6.41
CA PRO A 217 26.23 24.88 7.72
C PRO A 217 27.51 25.50 8.33
N LYS A 218 28.39 26.13 7.53
CA LYS A 218 29.60 26.82 8.03
C LYS A 218 29.27 28.23 8.53
N ALA A 219 28.37 28.97 7.85
CA ALA A 219 27.89 30.26 8.35
C ALA A 219 27.18 30.10 9.71
N ALA A 220 26.30 29.09 9.85
CA ALA A 220 25.60 28.82 11.09
C ALA A 220 26.55 28.48 12.26
N SER A 221 27.58 27.66 12.01
CA SER A 221 28.62 27.33 12.99
C SER A 221 29.44 28.55 13.42
N THR A 222 29.81 29.40 12.45
CA THR A 222 30.60 30.61 12.71
C THR A 222 29.80 31.63 13.52
N GLN A 223 28.51 31.82 13.21
CA GLN A 223 27.63 32.71 13.98
C GLN A 223 27.37 32.21 15.41
N LEU A 224 27.16 30.90 15.61
CA LEU A 224 27.06 30.33 16.96
C LEU A 224 28.33 30.55 17.77
N SER A 225 29.50 30.36 17.14
CA SER A 225 30.80 30.56 17.81
C SER A 225 31.02 32.03 18.22
N LEU A 226 30.55 32.98 17.42
CA LEU A 226 30.64 34.42 17.67
C LEU A 226 29.67 34.84 18.79
N LEU A 227 28.44 34.33 18.77
CA LEU A 227 27.46 34.53 19.84
C LEU A 227 27.95 33.96 21.19
N ALA A 228 28.58 32.79 21.17
CA ALA A 228 29.18 32.20 22.37
C ALA A 228 30.32 33.06 22.93
N LYS A 229 31.18 33.61 22.06
CA LYS A 229 32.25 34.55 22.45
C LYS A 229 31.69 35.86 23.02
N LEU A 230 30.65 36.43 22.40
CA LEU A 230 29.97 37.63 22.88
C LEU A 230 29.30 37.43 24.24
N LYS A 231 28.65 36.27 24.46
CA LYS A 231 28.07 35.93 25.77
C LYS A 231 29.14 35.80 26.85
N LYS A 232 30.27 35.16 26.56
CA LYS A 232 31.41 35.08 27.50
C LYS A 232 32.01 36.45 27.80
N ALA A 233 32.16 37.32 26.81
CA ALA A 233 32.66 38.68 27.00
C ALA A 233 31.71 39.53 27.87
N LYS A 234 30.39 39.46 27.63
CA LYS A 234 29.39 40.12 28.46
C LYS A 234 29.36 39.59 29.90
N ALA A 235 29.51 38.28 30.09
CA ALA A 235 29.57 37.68 31.42
C ALA A 235 30.83 38.09 32.20
N LYS A 236 31.95 38.33 31.49
CA LYS A 236 33.20 38.78 32.09
C LYS A 236 33.13 40.25 32.53
N ASN A 237 32.57 41.13 31.70
CA ASN A 237 32.38 42.54 32.07
C ASN A 237 31.36 42.71 33.21
N LYS A 238 30.33 41.86 33.28
CA LYS A 238 29.34 41.89 34.36
C LYS A 238 29.89 41.45 35.73
N GLY A 239 31.09 40.87 35.78
CA GLY A 239 31.77 40.50 37.03
C GLY A 239 32.78 41.54 37.52
N GLU A 240 33.13 42.55 36.71
CA GLU A 240 34.03 43.65 37.10
C GLU A 240 33.26 44.89 37.59
N ASP A 241 31.98 45.03 37.25
CA ASP A 241 31.13 46.16 37.69
C ASP A 241 30.45 45.93 39.08
N ASP A 242 30.53 44.72 39.64
CA ASP A 242 29.94 44.34 40.94
C ASP A 242 31.01 44.08 42.04
N ALA A 243 32.25 44.57 41.87
CA ALA A 243 33.36 44.45 42.83
C ALA A 243 33.82 45.81 43.39
#